data_AF-A0A955GT26-F1
#
_entry.id   AF-A0A955GT26-F1
#
_cell.length_a   1.000
_cell.length_b   1.000
_cell.length_c   1.000
_cell.angle_alpha   90.00
_cell.angle_beta   90.00
_cell.angle_gamma   90.00
#
_symmetry.space_group_name_H-M   'P 1'
#
loop_
_entity.id
_entity.type
_entity.pdbx_description
1 polymer ?
#
loop_
_entity_poly.entity_id
_entity_poly.type
_entity_poly.pdbx_seq_one_letter_code
_entity_poly.pdbx_strand_id
1 'polypeptide(L)'
;MKEFSGIPTQNGMPSISNIFKDQHEQMIMTPAYEQAIAVLEQKINIEDFADTYSEELMGKCRDYVDKRESQFAHKRATNESWARAEVFGKTLEAILHDQINQGIFGEDVRGVSTSTFDDYYAGIDEVIERYGPDGSTYIGCALDFTFGNPNNKIDSVCADIQAGKLRDVTFYESPFGNPPLIHGKLQGIPKVIVGVDAPHLLQLAQQWTEGDSQVLEHNQLFLSILRQIQMQSEVYSIIANRYHQKEVAERYEKVHSAITKLYTELKEQRAVVALDPQITGDGVHRAITERMHQLISAK
;
A
#
# COMPACT_ATOMS: atom_id res chain seq x y z
N MET A 1 -23.55 23.76 -13.41
CA MET A 1 -22.55 23.68 -12.32
C MET A 1 -23.21 22.97 -11.15
N LYS A 2 -23.04 21.65 -11.08
CA LYS A 2 -23.32 20.88 -9.86
C LYS A 2 -21.96 20.71 -9.19
N GLU A 3 -21.83 21.18 -7.97
CA GLU A 3 -20.67 20.91 -7.12
C GLU A 3 -20.60 19.38 -6.92
N PHE A 4 -19.55 18.77 -7.47
CA PHE A 4 -19.18 17.39 -7.16
C PHE A 4 -18.32 17.44 -5.90
N SER A 5 -18.95 17.26 -4.74
CA SER A 5 -18.23 16.94 -3.50
C SER A 5 -18.01 15.42 -3.46
N GLY A 6 -16.94 14.95 -4.11
CA GLY A 6 -16.51 13.54 -4.10
C GLY A 6 -15.90 13.08 -2.78
N ILE A 7 -16.00 13.87 -1.72
CA ILE A 7 -15.59 13.49 -0.37
C ILE A 7 -16.84 13.06 0.37
N PRO A 8 -16.88 11.86 1.00
CA PRO A 8 -17.97 11.50 1.89
C PRO A 8 -18.11 12.60 2.94
N THR A 9 -19.19 13.38 2.86
CA THR A 9 -19.57 14.24 3.98
C THR A 9 -19.60 13.36 5.23
N GLN A 10 -19.04 13.84 6.35
CA GLN A 10 -18.99 13.18 7.67
C GLN A 10 -20.35 12.62 8.18
N ASN A 11 -21.44 12.83 7.45
CA ASN A 11 -22.79 12.32 7.65
C ASN A 11 -22.88 10.81 7.39
N GLY A 12 -22.28 9.99 8.24
CA GLY A 12 -22.51 8.54 8.22
C GLY A 12 -21.49 7.69 8.95
N MET A 13 -20.33 8.22 9.34
CA MET A 13 -19.45 7.48 10.23
C MET A 13 -20.03 7.51 11.65
N PRO A 14 -20.15 6.36 12.35
CA PRO A 14 -20.26 6.41 13.80
C PRO A 14 -19.11 7.26 14.32
N SER A 15 -19.36 8.09 15.33
CA SER A 15 -18.28 8.86 15.96
C SER A 15 -17.13 7.91 16.25
N ILE A 16 -15.90 8.25 15.81
CA ILE A 16 -14.72 7.39 15.93
C ILE A 16 -14.54 6.93 17.38
N SER A 17 -14.97 7.78 18.33
CA SER A 17 -15.00 7.46 19.76
C SER A 17 -15.79 6.21 20.14
N ASN A 18 -16.74 5.78 19.31
CA ASN A 18 -17.60 4.63 19.56
C ASN A 18 -17.11 3.36 18.85
N ILE A 19 -16.07 3.46 17.99
CA ILE A 19 -15.49 2.31 17.28
C ILE A 19 -14.57 1.50 18.20
N PHE A 20 -13.90 2.19 19.12
CA PHE A 20 -12.90 1.61 20.00
C PHE A 20 -13.48 1.28 21.37
N LYS A 21 -13.27 0.04 21.82
CA LYS A 21 -13.63 -0.40 23.18
C LYS A 21 -12.55 -0.09 24.20
N ASP A 22 -11.32 0.04 23.73
CA ASP A 22 -10.16 0.38 24.55
C ASP A 22 -9.88 1.88 24.46
N GLN A 23 -9.83 2.55 25.63
CA GLN A 23 -9.64 4.00 25.70
C GLN A 23 -8.25 4.44 25.24
N HIS A 24 -7.22 3.62 25.45
CA HIS A 24 -5.86 3.95 25.03
C HIS A 24 -5.75 3.88 23.51
N GLU A 25 -6.30 2.84 22.89
CA GLU A 25 -6.42 2.72 21.44
C GLU A 25 -7.18 3.90 20.85
N GLN A 26 -8.32 4.28 21.45
CA GLN A 26 -9.12 5.42 20.99
C GLN A 26 -8.31 6.72 21.01
N MET A 27 -7.55 6.97 22.09
CA MET A 27 -6.75 8.18 22.28
C MET A 27 -5.66 8.33 21.21
N ILE A 28 -5.07 7.22 20.75
CA ILE A 28 -4.04 7.21 19.71
C ILE A 28 -4.67 7.27 18.31
N MET A 29 -5.66 6.40 18.05
CA MET A 29 -6.17 6.20 16.69
C MET A 29 -7.08 7.31 16.20
N THR A 30 -7.76 8.04 17.09
CA THR A 30 -8.62 9.16 16.68
C THR A 30 -7.82 10.27 15.98
N PRO A 31 -6.80 10.88 16.61
CA PRO A 31 -6.00 11.92 15.94
C PRO A 31 -5.24 11.36 14.72
N ALA A 32 -4.71 10.13 14.81
CA ALA A 32 -4.01 9.51 13.69
C ALA A 32 -4.93 9.30 12.48
N TYR A 33 -6.19 8.91 12.69
CA TYR A 33 -7.14 8.75 11.61
C TYR A 33 -7.57 10.09 11.01
N GLU A 34 -7.75 11.14 11.83
CA GLU A 34 -8.03 12.49 11.32
C GLU A 34 -6.89 12.99 10.41
N GLN A 35 -5.65 12.80 10.82
CA GLN A 35 -4.47 13.10 9.99
C GLN A 35 -4.42 12.21 8.74
N ALA A 36 -4.77 10.93 8.86
CA ALA A 36 -4.82 10.00 7.74
C ALA A 36 -5.79 10.43 6.65
N ILE A 37 -6.99 10.93 7.01
CA ILE A 37 -7.95 11.44 6.02
C ILE A 37 -7.35 12.62 5.25
N ALA A 38 -6.67 13.55 5.92
CA ALA A 38 -6.05 14.69 5.24
C ALA A 38 -4.94 14.29 4.25
N VAL A 39 -4.19 13.23 4.54
CA VAL A 39 -3.20 12.66 3.61
C VAL A 39 -3.89 11.96 2.43
N LEU A 40 -4.90 11.14 2.71
CA LEU A 40 -5.59 10.34 1.68
C LEU A 40 -6.55 11.17 0.80
N GLU A 41 -6.89 12.40 1.18
CA GLU A 41 -7.55 13.35 0.29
C GLU A 41 -6.70 13.72 -0.94
N GLN A 42 -5.40 13.42 -0.91
CA GLN A 42 -4.46 13.65 -2.01
C GLN A 42 -4.39 12.47 -3.00
N LYS A 43 -5.27 11.45 -2.86
CA LYS A 43 -5.39 10.36 -3.83
C LYS A 43 -5.64 10.90 -5.24
N ILE A 44 -5.19 10.15 -6.24
CA ILE A 44 -5.40 10.48 -7.65
C ILE A 44 -6.90 10.70 -7.90
N ASN A 45 -7.24 11.91 -8.37
CA ASN A 45 -8.57 12.24 -8.82
C ASN A 45 -8.73 11.79 -10.27
N ILE A 46 -9.69 10.91 -10.52
CA ILE A 46 -9.91 10.36 -11.86
C ILE A 46 -10.29 11.46 -12.86
N GLU A 47 -10.91 12.56 -12.42
CA GLU A 47 -11.32 13.66 -13.29
C GLU A 47 -10.13 14.38 -13.95
N ASP A 48 -8.93 14.26 -13.37
CA ASP A 48 -7.70 14.82 -13.94
C ASP A 48 -7.27 14.08 -15.23
N PHE A 49 -7.92 12.96 -15.56
CA PHE A 49 -7.67 12.16 -16.77
C PHE A 49 -8.79 12.30 -17.83
N ALA A 50 -9.64 13.32 -17.72
CA ALA A 50 -10.74 13.55 -18.65
C ALA A 50 -10.27 13.86 -20.10
N ASP A 51 -9.02 14.27 -20.27
CA ASP A 51 -8.37 14.45 -21.58
C ASP A 51 -7.80 13.13 -22.14
N THR A 52 -7.53 12.16 -21.28
CA THR A 52 -6.95 10.85 -21.61
C THR A 52 -8.03 9.79 -21.89
N TYR A 53 -9.13 9.82 -21.14
CA TYR A 53 -10.17 8.78 -21.20
C TYR A 53 -11.53 9.29 -21.65
N SER A 54 -12.28 8.43 -22.33
CA SER A 54 -13.64 8.74 -22.75
C SER A 54 -14.58 8.91 -21.54
N GLU A 55 -15.54 9.83 -21.65
CA GLU A 55 -16.57 10.07 -20.63
C GLU A 55 -17.39 8.81 -20.29
N GLU A 56 -17.56 7.88 -21.24
CA GLU A 56 -18.21 6.60 -20.98
C GLU A 56 -17.43 5.73 -19.98
N LEU A 57 -16.10 5.64 -20.14
CA LEU A 57 -15.25 4.90 -19.21
C LEU A 57 -15.25 5.57 -17.83
N MET A 58 -15.08 6.89 -17.81
CA MET A 58 -15.11 7.70 -16.59
C MET A 58 -16.42 7.50 -15.81
N GLY A 59 -17.56 7.53 -16.50
CA GLY A 59 -18.87 7.25 -15.92
C GLY A 59 -18.96 5.86 -15.29
N LYS A 60 -18.47 4.81 -15.98
CA LYS A 60 -18.44 3.44 -15.42
C LYS A 60 -17.56 3.32 -14.19
N CYS A 61 -16.42 4.03 -14.16
CA CYS A 61 -15.54 4.06 -13.01
C CYS A 61 -16.21 4.73 -11.79
N ARG A 62 -16.87 5.89 -12.00
CA ARG A 62 -17.68 6.56 -10.97
C ARG A 62 -18.78 5.66 -10.41
N ASP A 63 -19.58 5.07 -11.29
CA ASP A 63 -20.67 4.16 -10.89
C ASP A 63 -20.15 2.95 -10.07
N TYR A 64 -18.97 2.44 -10.42
CA TYR A 64 -18.34 1.34 -9.68
C TYR A 64 -17.94 1.78 -8.26
N VAL A 65 -17.31 2.95 -8.13
CA VAL A 65 -16.91 3.52 -6.83
C VAL A 65 -18.13 3.77 -5.96
N ASP A 66 -19.17 4.44 -6.48
CA ASP A 66 -20.39 4.75 -5.74
C ASP A 66 -21.09 3.49 -5.20
N LYS A 67 -21.14 2.43 -6.04
CA LYS A 67 -21.69 1.13 -5.63
C LYS A 67 -20.87 0.49 -4.51
N ARG A 68 -19.54 0.57 -4.56
CA ARG A 68 -18.66 0.01 -3.52
C ARG A 68 -18.75 0.80 -2.22
N GLU A 69 -18.72 2.13 -2.30
CA GLU A 69 -18.89 2.99 -1.13
C GLU A 69 -20.24 2.76 -0.44
N SER A 70 -21.31 2.55 -1.20
CA SER A 70 -22.61 2.18 -0.63
C SER A 70 -22.57 0.84 0.13
N GLN A 71 -21.84 -0.16 -0.39
CA GLN A 71 -21.65 -1.45 0.28
C GLN A 71 -20.81 -1.31 1.55
N PHE A 72 -19.76 -0.47 1.50
CA PHE A 72 -18.88 -0.21 2.63
C PHE A 72 -19.58 0.60 3.72
N ALA A 73 -20.35 1.63 3.36
CA ALA A 73 -21.20 2.37 4.29
C ALA A 73 -22.15 1.46 5.06
N HIS A 74 -22.80 0.51 4.38
CA HIS A 74 -23.64 -0.48 5.05
C HIS A 74 -22.83 -1.33 6.05
N LYS A 75 -21.67 -1.84 5.65
CA LYS A 75 -20.80 -2.63 6.55
C LYS A 75 -20.30 -1.83 7.75
N ARG A 76 -19.88 -0.57 7.56
CA ARG A 76 -19.49 0.35 8.65
C ARG A 76 -20.59 0.45 9.69
N ALA A 77 -21.82 0.64 9.24
CA ALA A 77 -22.97 0.85 10.11
C ALA A 77 -23.38 -0.42 10.88
N THR A 78 -23.14 -1.61 10.33
CA THR A 78 -23.63 -2.87 10.91
C THR A 78 -22.56 -3.74 11.55
N ASN A 79 -21.27 -3.40 11.40
CA ASN A 79 -20.18 -4.24 11.88
C ASN A 79 -19.03 -3.39 12.46
N GLU A 80 -18.99 -3.29 13.79
CA GLU A 80 -17.96 -2.57 14.55
C GLU A 80 -16.54 -3.05 14.21
N SER A 81 -16.34 -4.37 14.06
CA SER A 81 -15.02 -4.93 13.73
C SER A 81 -14.57 -4.49 12.33
N TRP A 82 -15.52 -4.30 11.41
CA TRP A 82 -15.22 -3.82 10.06
C TRP A 82 -14.90 -2.33 10.09
N ALA A 83 -15.66 -1.53 10.84
CA ALA A 83 -15.37 -0.10 11.02
C ALA A 83 -13.98 0.12 11.65
N ARG A 84 -13.64 -0.65 12.69
CA ARG A 84 -12.30 -0.63 13.31
C ARG A 84 -11.22 -1.00 12.29
N ALA A 85 -11.46 -2.02 11.48
CA ALA A 85 -10.52 -2.44 10.45
C ALA A 85 -10.27 -1.38 9.39
N GLU A 86 -11.30 -0.65 8.98
CA GLU A 86 -11.16 0.46 8.03
C GLU A 86 -10.29 1.58 8.61
N VAL A 87 -10.51 1.96 9.87
CA VAL A 87 -9.69 3.00 10.54
C VAL A 87 -8.22 2.57 10.58
N PHE A 88 -7.94 1.35 11.04
CA PHE A 88 -6.57 0.83 11.06
C PHE A 88 -5.94 0.77 9.67
N GLY A 89 -6.68 0.29 8.67
CA GLY A 89 -6.20 0.18 7.29
C GLY A 89 -5.81 1.55 6.71
N LYS A 90 -6.72 2.53 6.81
CA LYS A 90 -6.48 3.89 6.30
C LYS A 90 -5.36 4.61 7.06
N THR A 91 -5.25 4.41 8.37
CA THR A 91 -4.14 4.99 9.14
C THR A 91 -2.80 4.40 8.70
N LEU A 92 -2.71 3.07 8.50
CA LEU A 92 -1.48 2.46 7.99
C LEU A 92 -1.14 2.96 6.59
N GLU A 93 -2.12 3.00 5.68
CA GLU A 93 -1.95 3.51 4.32
C GLU A 93 -1.39 4.94 4.32
N ALA A 94 -2.02 5.84 5.08
CA ALA A 94 -1.60 7.23 5.15
C ALA A 94 -0.20 7.41 5.73
N ILE A 95 0.14 6.68 6.81
CA ILE A 95 1.48 6.74 7.40
C ILE A 95 2.51 6.29 6.39
N LEU A 96 2.28 5.16 5.71
CA LEU A 96 3.26 4.64 4.75
C LEU A 96 3.41 5.59 3.56
N HIS A 97 2.29 6.10 3.03
CA HIS A 97 2.30 7.07 1.94
C HIS A 97 3.11 8.33 2.28
N ASP A 98 2.80 8.94 3.42
CA ASP A 98 3.47 10.14 3.90
C ASP A 98 4.96 9.89 4.12
N GLN A 99 5.32 8.81 4.81
CA GLN A 99 6.72 8.52 5.16
C GLN A 99 7.55 8.13 3.93
N ILE A 100 6.97 7.41 2.96
CA ILE A 100 7.62 7.13 1.66
C ILE A 100 7.94 8.45 0.95
N ASN A 101 6.99 9.39 0.91
CA ASN A 101 7.19 10.68 0.25
C ASN A 101 8.05 11.66 1.05
N GLN A 102 8.23 11.44 2.36
CA GLN A 102 9.25 12.11 3.18
C GLN A 102 10.66 11.50 3.02
N GLY A 103 10.83 10.47 2.19
CA GLY A 103 12.12 9.89 1.87
C GLY A 103 12.56 8.79 2.83
N ILE A 104 11.64 8.15 3.58
CA ILE A 104 11.98 7.00 4.44
C ILE A 104 12.64 5.86 3.64
N PHE A 105 12.34 5.77 2.35
CA PHE A 105 12.93 4.84 1.39
C PHE A 105 13.98 5.48 0.48
N GLY A 106 14.55 6.61 0.87
CA GLY A 106 15.50 7.38 0.06
C GLY A 106 14.83 8.49 -0.73
N GLU A 107 15.60 9.55 -1.01
CA GLU A 107 15.12 10.75 -1.71
C GLU A 107 14.70 10.48 -3.16
N ASP A 108 15.16 9.38 -3.75
CA ASP A 108 14.89 8.95 -5.11
C ASP A 108 13.66 8.03 -5.23
N VAL A 109 12.98 7.74 -4.13
CA VAL A 109 11.77 6.91 -4.09
C VAL A 109 10.55 7.77 -3.80
N ARG A 110 9.46 7.53 -4.55
CA ARG A 110 8.16 8.17 -4.32
C ARG A 110 7.04 7.13 -4.30
N GLY A 111 6.05 7.41 -3.46
CA GLY A 111 4.82 6.64 -3.35
C GLY A 111 3.70 7.37 -4.06
N VAL A 112 3.02 6.71 -4.97
CA VAL A 112 1.86 7.25 -5.69
C VAL A 112 0.62 6.55 -5.18
N SER A 113 -0.18 7.23 -4.36
CA SER A 113 -1.46 6.68 -3.90
C SER A 113 -2.42 6.56 -5.10
N THR A 114 -3.07 5.41 -5.23
CA THR A 114 -3.92 5.15 -6.38
C THR A 114 -5.27 5.84 -6.25
N SER A 115 -6.00 5.93 -7.37
CA SER A 115 -7.38 6.40 -7.34
C SER A 115 -8.25 5.44 -6.52
N THR A 116 -9.36 5.95 -5.95
CA THR A 116 -10.36 5.11 -5.27
C THR A 116 -10.90 3.99 -6.17
N PHE A 117 -10.95 4.23 -7.49
CA PHE A 117 -11.34 3.20 -8.45
C PHE A 117 -10.30 2.05 -8.50
N ASP A 118 -9.02 2.38 -8.63
CA ASP A 118 -7.96 1.38 -8.76
C ASP A 118 -7.72 0.62 -7.44
N ASP A 119 -7.85 1.29 -6.30
CA ASP A 119 -7.95 0.64 -4.98
C ASP A 119 -9.06 -0.43 -5.00
N TYR A 120 -10.29 -0.07 -5.33
CA TYR A 120 -11.41 -1.01 -5.25
C TYR A 120 -11.45 -2.08 -6.35
N TYR A 121 -10.88 -1.78 -7.51
CA TYR A 121 -10.92 -2.66 -8.67
C TYR A 121 -9.67 -3.56 -8.75
N ALA A 122 -8.49 -2.96 -8.64
CA ALA A 122 -7.22 -3.67 -8.72
C ALA A 122 -6.72 -4.16 -7.35
N GLY A 123 -7.21 -3.56 -6.25
CA GLY A 123 -6.74 -3.85 -4.90
C GLY A 123 -5.32 -3.32 -4.70
N ILE A 124 -5.03 -2.12 -5.16
CA ILE A 124 -3.71 -1.50 -5.03
C ILE A 124 -3.91 -0.19 -4.31
N ASP A 125 -3.28 -0.02 -3.15
CA ASP A 125 -3.34 1.22 -2.38
C ASP A 125 -2.29 2.23 -2.88
N GLU A 126 -1.10 1.72 -3.24
CA GLU A 126 0.03 2.55 -3.63
C GLU A 126 0.92 1.89 -4.68
N VAL A 127 1.51 2.69 -5.56
CA VAL A 127 2.60 2.28 -6.45
C VAL A 127 3.90 2.96 -6.01
N ILE A 128 4.95 2.18 -5.77
CA ILE A 128 6.29 2.72 -5.55
C ILE A 128 6.97 2.94 -6.90
N GLU A 129 7.48 4.15 -7.14
CA GLU A 129 8.37 4.47 -8.26
C GLU A 129 9.71 5.00 -7.74
N ARG A 130 10.80 4.55 -8.35
CA ARG A 130 12.17 5.01 -8.07
C ARG A 130 12.76 5.70 -9.29
N TYR A 131 13.38 6.85 -9.09
CA TYR A 131 14.11 7.58 -10.12
C TYR A 131 15.61 7.24 -10.07
N GLY A 132 16.12 6.68 -11.16
CA GLY A 132 17.52 6.34 -11.31
C GLY A 132 18.40 7.58 -11.57
N PRO A 133 19.68 7.56 -11.15
CA PRO A 133 20.62 8.66 -11.41
C PRO A 133 20.92 8.86 -12.91
N ASP A 134 20.65 7.86 -13.74
CA ASP A 134 20.75 7.91 -15.21
C ASP A 134 19.50 8.47 -15.89
N GLY A 135 18.50 8.91 -15.10
CA GLY A 135 17.22 9.40 -15.60
C GLY A 135 16.23 8.29 -15.97
N SER A 136 16.55 7.02 -15.73
CA SER A 136 15.59 5.94 -15.87
C SER A 136 14.58 5.97 -14.70
N THR A 137 13.32 5.64 -14.95
CA THR A 137 12.40 5.30 -13.87
C THR A 137 12.22 3.80 -13.75
N TYR A 138 12.15 3.36 -12.50
CA TYR A 138 11.85 2.00 -12.16
C TYR A 138 10.57 1.96 -11.33
N ILE A 139 9.51 1.45 -11.94
CA ILE A 139 8.27 1.17 -11.24
C ILE A 139 8.51 -0.09 -10.43
N GLY A 140 8.56 0.09 -9.11
CA GLY A 140 8.92 -0.92 -8.15
C GLY A 140 7.86 -2.00 -8.07
N CYS A 141 6.74 -1.66 -7.45
CA CYS A 141 5.63 -2.60 -7.27
C CYS A 141 4.38 -1.85 -6.81
N ALA A 142 3.26 -2.53 -6.96
CA ALA A 142 2.00 -2.18 -6.34
C ALA A 142 1.93 -2.77 -4.93
N LEU A 143 1.60 -1.93 -3.96
CA LEU A 143 1.42 -2.28 -2.56
C LEU A 143 -0.06 -2.43 -2.22
N ASP A 144 -0.36 -3.44 -1.41
CA ASP A 144 -1.67 -3.63 -0.81
C ASP A 144 -1.47 -3.83 0.70
N PHE A 145 -1.87 -2.82 1.45
CA PHE A 145 -1.65 -2.71 2.87
C PHE A 145 -2.62 -3.61 3.66
N THR A 146 -2.14 -4.15 4.77
CA THR A 146 -2.95 -4.94 5.70
C THR A 146 -2.42 -4.83 7.11
N PHE A 147 -3.31 -4.85 8.10
CA PHE A 147 -2.92 -4.94 9.52
C PHE A 147 -3.33 -6.27 10.17
N GLY A 148 -3.90 -7.19 9.37
CA GLY A 148 -4.37 -8.51 9.80
C GLY A 148 -3.76 -9.65 8.99
N ASN A 149 -4.42 -10.82 9.00
CA ASN A 149 -3.93 -12.02 8.33
C ASN A 149 -3.78 -11.80 6.80
N PRO A 150 -2.55 -11.88 6.26
CA PRO A 150 -2.26 -11.58 4.86
C PRO A 150 -2.56 -12.76 3.90
N ASN A 151 -2.82 -13.96 4.41
CA ASN A 151 -2.80 -15.19 3.60
C ASN A 151 -3.79 -15.17 2.43
N ASN A 152 -5.03 -14.70 2.65
CA ASN A 152 -6.02 -14.64 1.57
C ASN A 152 -5.59 -13.67 0.45
N LYS A 153 -4.93 -12.56 0.81
CA LYS A 153 -4.41 -11.59 -0.17
C LYS A 153 -3.22 -12.20 -0.92
N ILE A 154 -2.30 -12.86 -0.22
CA ILE A 154 -1.16 -13.58 -0.81
C ILE A 154 -1.64 -14.68 -1.77
N ASP A 155 -2.64 -15.46 -1.38
CA ASP A 155 -3.16 -16.56 -2.19
C ASP A 155 -3.83 -16.05 -3.48
N SER A 156 -4.50 -14.90 -3.39
CA SER A 156 -5.05 -14.19 -4.55
C SER A 156 -3.95 -13.77 -5.53
N VAL A 157 -2.85 -13.18 -5.02
CA VAL A 157 -1.68 -12.82 -5.85
C VAL A 157 -1.05 -14.07 -6.49
N CYS A 158 -0.91 -15.17 -5.74
CA CYS A 158 -0.39 -16.42 -6.27
C CYS A 158 -1.28 -16.98 -7.40
N ALA A 159 -2.60 -16.92 -7.25
CA ALA A 159 -3.53 -17.36 -8.28
C ALA A 159 -3.40 -16.53 -9.58
N ASP A 160 -3.21 -15.21 -9.46
CA ASP A 160 -2.94 -14.35 -10.61
C ASP A 160 -1.62 -14.72 -11.29
N ILE A 161 -0.55 -14.90 -10.51
CA ILE A 161 0.76 -15.30 -11.02
C ILE A 161 0.66 -16.60 -11.80
N GLN A 162 0.00 -17.63 -11.25
CA GLN A 162 -0.21 -18.91 -11.91
C GLN A 162 -0.93 -18.76 -13.26
N ALA A 163 -1.88 -17.82 -13.33
CA ALA A 163 -2.62 -17.49 -14.54
C ALA A 163 -1.86 -16.56 -15.51
N GLY A 164 -0.61 -16.17 -15.20
CA GLY A 164 0.18 -15.25 -16.01
C GLY A 164 -0.31 -13.81 -15.97
N LYS A 165 -1.03 -13.43 -14.90
CA LYS A 165 -1.64 -12.11 -14.73
C LYS A 165 -0.84 -11.27 -13.75
N LEU A 166 -0.69 -10.01 -14.11
CA LEU A 166 -0.22 -8.93 -13.25
C LEU A 166 -1.30 -7.86 -13.15
N ARG A 167 -1.10 -6.86 -12.29
CA ARG A 167 -2.11 -5.83 -12.05
C ARG A 167 -1.88 -4.61 -12.93
N ASP A 168 -2.96 -3.96 -13.30
CA ASP A 168 -2.96 -2.71 -14.03
C ASP A 168 -3.53 -1.61 -13.12
N VAL A 169 -2.99 -0.40 -13.20
CA VAL A 169 -3.53 0.81 -12.60
C VAL A 169 -4.02 1.70 -13.73
N THR A 170 -5.30 2.06 -13.69
CA THR A 170 -5.99 2.77 -14.78
C THR A 170 -5.66 4.24 -14.77
N PHE A 171 -5.70 4.86 -13.59
CA PHE A 171 -5.42 6.27 -13.38
C PHE A 171 -4.09 6.41 -12.67
N TYR A 172 -3.02 6.54 -13.45
CA TYR A 172 -1.67 6.68 -12.93
C TYR A 172 -0.98 7.91 -13.52
N GLU A 173 -0.34 8.66 -12.64
CA GLU A 173 0.55 9.76 -13.00
C GLU A 173 1.88 9.58 -12.27
N SER A 174 2.98 9.58 -13.04
CA SER A 174 4.32 9.51 -12.45
C SER A 174 4.61 10.82 -11.70
N PRO A 175 5.16 10.76 -10.48
CA PRO A 175 5.55 11.95 -9.73
C PRO A 175 6.87 12.54 -10.26
N PHE A 176 7.48 11.93 -11.28
CA PHE A 176 8.73 12.36 -11.89
C PHE A 176 8.50 12.94 -13.28
N GLY A 177 9.26 14.00 -13.60
CA GLY A 177 9.19 14.72 -14.87
C GLY A 177 8.32 15.98 -14.82
N ASN A 178 8.51 16.87 -15.80
CA ASN A 178 7.60 17.97 -16.10
C ASN A 178 7.60 18.23 -17.62
N PRO A 179 6.63 17.69 -18.40
CA PRO A 179 5.43 16.96 -17.95
C PRO A 179 5.74 15.57 -17.34
N PRO A 180 4.78 14.93 -16.65
CA PRO A 180 4.94 13.59 -16.08
C PRO A 180 5.44 12.57 -17.10
N LEU A 181 6.32 11.67 -16.67
CA LEU A 181 6.86 10.61 -17.53
C LEU A 181 5.79 9.61 -18.00
N ILE A 182 4.78 9.38 -17.17
CA ILE A 182 3.61 8.56 -17.46
C ILE A 182 2.39 9.33 -16.99
N HIS A 183 1.40 9.47 -17.86
CA HIS A 183 0.07 9.95 -17.55
C HIS A 183 -0.93 9.04 -18.28
N GLY A 184 -1.69 8.25 -17.53
CA GLY A 184 -2.66 7.29 -18.05
C GLY A 184 -2.51 5.90 -17.42
N LYS A 185 -2.64 4.84 -18.23
CA LYS A 185 -2.66 3.46 -17.75
C LYS A 185 -1.26 2.92 -17.50
N LEU A 186 -1.03 2.38 -16.32
CA LEU A 186 0.17 1.62 -15.98
C LEU A 186 -0.13 0.11 -15.95
N GLN A 187 0.62 -0.68 -16.73
CA GLN A 187 0.29 -2.09 -16.98
C GLN A 187 1.31 -3.10 -16.48
N GLY A 188 0.80 -4.25 -16.05
CA GLY A 188 1.62 -5.41 -15.69
C GLY A 188 2.54 -5.14 -14.50
N ILE A 189 2.02 -4.49 -13.47
CA ILE A 189 2.78 -4.18 -12.25
C ILE A 189 2.77 -5.41 -11.33
N PRO A 190 3.93 -5.84 -10.82
CA PRO A 190 4.03 -6.80 -9.73
C PRO A 190 3.34 -6.26 -8.47
N LYS A 191 2.46 -7.06 -7.88
CA LYS A 191 1.77 -6.74 -6.62
C LYS A 191 2.39 -7.50 -5.45
N VAL A 192 2.53 -6.84 -4.31
CA VAL A 192 2.98 -7.43 -3.03
C VAL A 192 2.06 -6.98 -1.89
N ILE A 193 1.97 -7.80 -0.85
CA ILE A 193 1.15 -7.50 0.34
C ILE A 193 2.07 -7.01 1.45
N VAL A 194 1.80 -5.85 2.00
CA VAL A 194 2.63 -5.25 3.04
C VAL A 194 1.78 -4.98 4.26
N GLY A 195 2.33 -5.18 5.45
CA GLY A 195 1.50 -5.03 6.62
C GLY A 195 2.22 -5.02 7.96
N VAL A 196 1.46 -4.62 8.96
CA VAL A 196 1.91 -4.33 10.32
C VAL A 196 0.81 -4.73 11.29
N ASP A 197 1.10 -5.52 12.31
CA ASP A 197 0.08 -5.86 13.30
C ASP A 197 -0.44 -4.64 14.09
N ALA A 198 -1.58 -4.82 14.77
CA ALA A 198 -2.24 -3.73 15.48
C ALA A 198 -1.38 -3.07 16.58
N PRO A 199 -0.67 -3.82 17.46
CA PRO A 199 0.22 -3.22 18.45
C PRO A 199 1.31 -2.32 17.84
N HIS A 200 1.97 -2.77 16.77
CA HIS A 200 3.02 -1.97 16.16
C HIS A 200 2.45 -0.79 15.35
N LEU A 201 1.27 -0.94 14.74
CA LEU A 201 0.59 0.19 14.11
C LEU A 201 0.20 1.26 15.12
N LEU A 202 -0.25 0.89 16.33
CA LEU A 202 -0.56 1.87 17.37
C LEU A 202 0.68 2.68 17.77
N GLN A 203 1.82 2.00 17.95
CA GLN A 203 3.08 2.69 18.22
C GLN A 203 3.47 3.64 17.09
N LEU A 204 3.35 3.18 15.84
CA LEU A 204 3.69 3.98 14.67
C LEU A 204 2.74 5.19 14.51
N ALA A 205 1.44 4.99 14.74
CA ALA A 205 0.43 6.04 14.71
C ALA A 205 0.69 7.11 15.76
N GLN A 206 1.05 6.71 16.98
CA GLN A 206 1.42 7.65 18.04
C GLN A 206 2.62 8.51 17.63
N GLN A 207 3.72 7.87 17.20
CA GLN A 207 4.94 8.56 16.75
C GLN A 207 4.66 9.53 15.60
N TRP A 208 3.81 9.12 14.66
CA TRP A 208 3.42 9.94 13.52
C TRP A 208 2.64 11.19 13.92
N THR A 209 1.67 11.06 14.83
CA THR A 209 0.88 12.21 15.30
C THR A 209 1.65 13.15 16.23
N GLU A 210 2.65 12.65 16.95
CA GLU A 210 3.52 13.46 17.81
C GLU A 210 4.54 14.28 17.00
N GLY A 211 4.67 14.02 15.69
CA GLY A 211 5.58 14.73 14.80
C GLY A 211 7.05 14.42 15.05
N ASP A 212 7.36 13.29 15.68
CA ASP A 212 8.73 12.88 15.97
C ASP A 212 9.40 12.25 14.74
N SER A 213 9.80 13.12 13.80
CA SER A 213 10.41 12.70 12.54
C SER A 213 11.70 11.91 12.74
N GLN A 214 12.46 12.18 13.79
CA GLN A 214 13.69 11.44 14.10
C GLN A 214 13.41 10.01 14.53
N VAL A 215 12.35 9.79 15.32
CA VAL A 215 11.94 8.45 15.72
C VAL A 215 11.40 7.66 14.53
N LEU A 216 10.62 8.29 13.64
CA LEU A 216 10.11 7.64 12.43
C LEU A 216 11.24 7.29 11.45
N GLU A 217 12.21 8.19 11.26
CA GLU A 217 13.37 7.98 10.39
C GLU A 217 14.18 6.74 10.78
N HIS A 218 14.33 6.49 12.08
CA HIS A 218 15.04 5.32 12.61
C HIS A 218 14.12 4.14 12.93
N ASN A 219 12.83 4.25 12.63
CA ASN A 219 11.89 3.18 12.92
C ASN A 219 12.19 1.96 12.04
N GLN A 220 12.46 0.86 12.73
CA GLN A 220 12.87 -0.42 12.20
C GLN A 220 11.78 -1.15 11.41
N LEU A 221 10.52 -0.75 11.61
CA LEU A 221 9.36 -1.28 10.92
C LEU A 221 9.42 -1.02 9.41
N PHE A 222 10.00 0.11 8.98
CA PHE A 222 10.20 0.40 7.56
C PHE A 222 11.18 -0.58 6.89
N LEU A 223 12.22 -1.05 7.61
CA LEU A 223 13.08 -2.13 7.12
C LEU A 223 12.33 -3.47 7.07
N SER A 224 11.41 -3.71 8.00
CA SER A 224 10.52 -4.89 7.96
C SER A 224 9.66 -4.89 6.70
N ILE A 225 9.08 -3.74 6.34
CA ILE A 225 8.24 -3.58 5.14
C ILE A 225 9.05 -3.88 3.88
N LEU A 226 10.24 -3.29 3.74
CA LEU A 226 11.12 -3.62 2.60
C LEU A 226 11.49 -5.11 2.55
N ARG A 227 11.70 -5.73 3.71
CA ARG A 227 11.94 -7.18 3.79
C ARG A 227 10.72 -7.99 3.34
N GLN A 228 9.50 -7.58 3.69
CA GLN A 228 8.26 -8.23 3.22
C GLN A 228 8.15 -8.15 1.69
N ILE A 229 8.45 -6.99 1.09
CA ILE A 229 8.46 -6.79 -0.36
C ILE A 229 9.53 -7.68 -1.02
N GLN A 230 10.74 -7.70 -0.45
CA GLN A 230 11.87 -8.49 -0.94
C GLN A 230 11.57 -9.99 -0.95
N MET A 231 11.04 -10.52 0.16
CA MET A 231 10.73 -11.96 0.29
C MET A 231 9.62 -12.37 -0.68
N GLN A 232 8.56 -11.59 -0.78
CA GLN A 232 7.46 -11.91 -1.69
C GLN A 232 7.89 -11.85 -3.15
N SER A 233 8.65 -10.84 -3.56
CA SER A 233 9.13 -10.74 -4.94
C SER A 233 10.05 -11.91 -5.34
N GLU A 234 10.89 -12.39 -4.42
CA GLU A 234 11.69 -13.61 -4.64
C GLU A 234 10.81 -14.85 -4.80
N VAL A 235 9.87 -15.07 -3.88
CA VAL A 235 9.00 -16.25 -3.89
C VAL A 235 8.08 -16.24 -5.10
N TYR A 236 7.52 -15.08 -5.43
CA TYR A 236 6.60 -14.92 -6.56
C TYR A 236 7.31 -15.14 -7.91
N SER A 237 8.58 -14.75 -8.08
CA SER A 237 9.32 -15.10 -9.30
C SER A 237 9.56 -16.61 -9.41
N ILE A 238 9.87 -17.28 -8.30
CA ILE A 238 10.02 -18.75 -8.25
C ILE A 238 8.71 -19.44 -8.63
N ILE A 239 7.57 -18.98 -8.09
CA ILE A 239 6.24 -19.50 -8.43
C ILE A 239 5.95 -19.25 -9.91
N ALA A 240 6.15 -18.04 -10.41
CA ALA A 240 5.92 -17.72 -11.82
C ALA A 240 6.72 -18.65 -12.75
N ASN A 241 8.00 -18.88 -12.45
CA ASN A 241 8.85 -19.82 -13.19
C ASN A 241 8.33 -21.27 -13.13
N ARG A 242 7.86 -21.73 -11.96
CA ARG A 242 7.25 -23.06 -11.79
C ARG A 242 6.03 -23.27 -12.68
N TYR A 243 5.25 -22.22 -12.93
CA TYR A 243 4.06 -22.25 -13.80
C TYR A 243 4.35 -21.76 -15.23
N HIS A 244 5.62 -21.68 -15.62
CA HIS A 244 6.07 -21.28 -16.97
C HIS A 244 5.70 -19.83 -17.37
N GLN A 245 5.46 -18.96 -16.40
CA GLN A 245 5.10 -17.56 -16.59
C GLN A 245 6.35 -16.68 -16.60
N LYS A 246 7.18 -16.83 -17.64
CA LYS A 246 8.51 -16.19 -17.72
C LYS A 246 8.47 -14.66 -17.60
N GLU A 247 7.55 -14.00 -18.30
CA GLU A 247 7.44 -12.53 -18.22
C GLU A 247 7.10 -12.08 -16.79
N VAL A 248 6.16 -12.78 -16.13
CA VAL A 248 5.79 -12.49 -14.74
C VAL A 248 6.99 -12.69 -13.81
N ALA A 249 7.76 -13.77 -13.99
CA ALA A 249 8.96 -14.04 -13.21
C ALA A 249 10.00 -12.91 -13.36
N GLU A 250 10.30 -12.50 -14.59
CA GLU A 250 11.24 -11.42 -14.88
C GLU A 250 10.81 -10.09 -14.24
N ARG A 251 9.51 -9.79 -14.22
CA ARG A 251 9.02 -8.57 -13.56
C ARG A 251 9.24 -8.63 -12.04
N TYR A 252 8.92 -9.75 -11.39
CA TYR A 252 9.17 -9.92 -9.95
C TYR A 252 10.67 -9.96 -9.60
N GLU A 253 11.52 -10.54 -10.45
CA GLU A 253 12.98 -10.53 -10.27
C GLU A 253 13.55 -9.11 -10.30
N LYS A 254 13.05 -8.26 -11.21
CA LYS A 254 13.42 -6.84 -11.23
C LYS A 254 13.03 -6.15 -9.91
N VAL A 255 11.84 -6.44 -9.36
CA VAL A 255 11.39 -5.87 -8.09
C VAL A 255 12.32 -6.31 -6.97
N HIS A 256 12.59 -7.60 -6.91
CA HIS A 256 13.46 -8.18 -5.90
C HIS A 256 14.86 -7.54 -5.95
N SER A 257 15.43 -7.38 -7.13
CA SER A 257 16.75 -6.74 -7.31
C SER A 257 16.75 -5.29 -6.82
N ALA A 258 15.77 -4.49 -7.24
CA ALA A 258 15.66 -3.09 -6.86
C ALA A 258 15.45 -2.90 -5.35
N ILE A 259 14.57 -3.69 -4.75
CA ILE A 259 14.27 -3.63 -3.31
C ILE A 259 15.44 -4.17 -2.48
N THR A 260 16.16 -5.18 -2.96
CA THR A 260 17.38 -5.68 -2.30
C THR A 260 18.47 -4.60 -2.24
N LYS A 261 18.65 -3.86 -3.34
CA LYS A 261 19.57 -2.73 -3.40
C LYS A 261 19.16 -1.66 -2.40
N LEU A 262 17.89 -1.25 -2.43
CA LEU A 262 17.34 -0.25 -1.53
C LEU A 262 17.47 -0.64 -0.04
N TYR A 263 17.12 -1.88 0.29
CA TYR A 263 17.24 -2.40 1.65
C TYR A 263 18.69 -2.36 2.15
N THR A 264 19.65 -2.73 1.29
CA THR A 264 21.08 -2.68 1.61
C THR A 264 21.54 -1.25 1.86
N GLU A 265 21.19 -0.33 0.95
CA GLU A 265 21.52 1.11 1.03
C GLU A 265 21.03 1.71 2.36
N LEU A 266 19.75 1.49 2.71
CA LEU A 266 19.17 2.02 3.94
C LEU A 266 19.74 1.39 5.20
N LYS A 267 20.01 0.08 5.18
CA LYS A 267 20.61 -0.63 6.32
C LYS A 267 22.00 -0.09 6.63
N GLU A 268 22.80 0.18 5.59
CA GLU A 268 24.13 0.78 5.73
C GLU A 268 24.06 2.23 6.24
N GLN A 269 23.20 3.06 5.65
CA GLN A 269 23.02 4.45 6.05
C GLN A 269 22.59 4.61 7.51
N ARG A 270 21.68 3.76 7.98
CA ARG A 270 21.16 3.81 9.35
C ARG A 270 22.08 3.12 10.37
N ALA A 271 23.25 2.61 9.94
CA ALA A 271 24.18 1.84 10.77
C ALA A 271 23.51 0.67 11.54
N VAL A 272 22.47 0.08 10.96
CA VAL A 272 21.69 -0.98 11.60
C VAL A 272 22.42 -2.31 11.39
N VAL A 273 23.11 -2.78 12.44
CA VAL A 273 23.95 -3.99 12.40
C VAL A 273 23.12 -5.27 12.21
N ALA A 274 21.88 -5.30 12.71
CA ALA A 274 20.91 -6.37 12.52
C ALA A 274 19.47 -5.82 12.68
N LEU A 275 18.47 -6.47 12.06
CA LEU A 275 17.06 -6.20 12.39
C LEU A 275 16.88 -6.48 13.89
N ASP A 276 16.32 -5.52 14.62
CA ASP A 276 16.00 -5.64 16.04
C ASP A 276 15.12 -6.88 16.26
N PRO A 277 15.43 -7.72 17.25
CA PRO A 277 14.51 -8.74 17.75
C PRO A 277 13.07 -8.25 17.95
N GLN A 278 12.81 -6.96 18.24
CA GLN A 278 11.46 -6.40 18.31
C GLN A 278 10.72 -6.42 16.95
N ILE A 279 11.40 -6.25 15.81
CA ILE A 279 10.77 -6.46 14.48
C ILE A 279 10.28 -7.91 14.32
N THR A 280 10.97 -8.88 14.95
CA THR A 280 10.52 -10.29 14.93
C THR A 280 9.21 -10.52 15.69
N GLY A 281 8.77 -9.52 16.46
CA GLY A 281 7.50 -9.48 17.18
C GLY A 281 6.29 -9.27 16.28
N ASP A 282 6.42 -8.60 15.12
CA ASP A 282 5.29 -8.29 14.24
C ASP A 282 4.62 -9.56 13.70
N GLY A 283 3.36 -9.76 14.11
CA GLY A 283 2.56 -10.91 13.72
C GLY A 283 2.30 -10.97 12.22
N VAL A 284 2.18 -9.83 11.53
CA VAL A 284 1.93 -9.79 10.09
C VAL A 284 3.19 -10.16 9.32
N HIS A 285 4.35 -9.57 9.64
CA HIS A 285 5.63 -9.98 9.06
C HIS A 285 5.89 -11.48 9.21
N ARG A 286 5.61 -12.04 10.40
CA ARG A 286 5.76 -13.47 10.66
C ARG A 286 4.83 -14.31 9.79
N ALA A 287 3.55 -13.93 9.69
CA ALA A 287 2.58 -14.62 8.86
C ALA A 287 2.98 -14.60 7.37
N ILE A 288 3.47 -13.47 6.86
CA ILE A 288 4.01 -13.37 5.49
C ILE A 288 5.20 -14.35 5.33
N THR A 289 6.15 -14.32 6.25
CA THR A 289 7.35 -15.18 6.21
C THR A 289 6.99 -16.66 6.21
N GLU A 290 6.12 -17.08 7.13
CA GLU A 290 5.62 -18.45 7.21
C GLU A 290 4.91 -18.88 5.92
N ARG A 291 4.08 -18.00 5.35
CA ARG A 291 3.37 -18.27 4.11
C ARG A 291 4.33 -18.41 2.93
N MET A 292 5.35 -17.56 2.83
CA MET A 292 6.37 -17.67 1.79
C MET A 292 7.12 -19.00 1.85
N HIS A 293 7.50 -19.47 3.05
CA HIS A 293 8.14 -20.77 3.23
C HIS A 293 7.23 -21.94 2.80
N GLN A 294 5.94 -21.87 3.13
CA GLN A 294 4.96 -22.88 2.70
C GLN A 294 4.84 -22.95 1.17
N LEU A 295 4.78 -21.80 0.50
CA LEU A 295 4.63 -21.74 -0.97
C LEU A 295 5.83 -22.33 -1.71
N ILE A 296 7.05 -22.07 -1.22
CA ILE A 296 8.26 -22.68 -1.79
C ILE A 296 8.27 -24.20 -1.56
N SER A 297 7.86 -24.64 -0.37
CA SER A 297 7.91 -26.05 0.05
C SER A 297 6.84 -26.94 -0.59
N ALA A 298 5.73 -26.36 -1.04
CA ALA A 298 4.70 -27.06 -1.80
C ALA A 298 5.28 -27.49 -3.17
N LYS A 299 5.57 -28.79 -3.31
CA LYS A 299 6.01 -29.40 -4.57
C LYS A 299 4.83 -29.68 -5.50
#